data_AF-A0AAN9VTD9-F1
#
_entry.id   AF-A0AAN9VTD9-F1
#
_cell.length_a   1.000
_cell.length_b   1.000
_cell.length_c   1.000
_cell.angle_alpha   90.00
_cell.angle_beta   90.00
_cell.angle_gamma   90.00
#
_symmetry.space_group_name_H-M   'P 1'
#
loop_
_entity.id
_entity.type
_entity.pdbx_description
1 polymer ?
#
loop_
_entity_poly.entity_id
_entity_poly.type
_entity_poly.pdbx_seq_one_letter_code
_entity_poly.pdbx_strand_id
1 'polypeptide(L)'
;MQAKKRYLLVLLSCAFLAYCYFGGYRLKSERTRAPHEGLGSYLDVQSQLLERDLESPRLRRAGAGHFPAPAPATVAHNLQRCRMETCFDFSKCRGEFKVYVYPQAEESEAATVHMPSPSYQKVLNVIQESRYYTSDPSQACLFVLSIDTLDRDSLSPDYVRNVPSRLQKLKLWNEGRNHVIFNLYSGTWPEYAEDHLGFDPGMAILAKASISIQNMRPGFDVSIPLFHKNHPEKGGDPGFVTTNNFPVTKKYLLAFKGKRYVHGIGSETRNSLYHLHNERDIVLVTTCRHGKSWKDLKDERCDEDNAEYDRSMRGNGLSHKLHFRSHFRTC
;
A
#
# COMPACT_ATOMS: atom_id res chain seq x y z
N MET A 1 24.68 57.72 27.59
CA MET A 1 23.71 57.56 26.47
C MET A 1 23.82 56.23 25.71
N GLN A 2 24.30 55.11 26.32
CA GLN A 2 24.50 53.84 25.61
C GLN A 2 23.50 52.72 25.94
N ALA A 3 22.86 52.75 27.12
CA ALA A 3 21.92 51.70 27.51
C ALA A 3 20.60 51.74 26.71
N LYS A 4 20.00 52.93 26.55
CA LYS A 4 18.71 53.10 25.85
C LYS A 4 18.74 52.62 24.39
N LYS A 5 19.87 52.79 23.70
CA LYS A 5 20.05 52.30 22.32
C LYS A 5 20.13 50.77 22.23
N ARG A 6 20.69 50.10 23.24
CA ARG A 6 20.79 48.62 23.29
C ARG A 6 19.43 47.97 23.53
N TYR A 7 18.63 48.51 24.44
CA TYR A 7 17.27 48.00 24.69
C TYR A 7 16.32 48.20 23.50
N LEU A 8 16.47 49.30 22.77
CA LEU A 8 15.69 49.56 21.55
C LEU A 8 15.99 48.51 20.46
N LEU A 9 17.25 48.14 20.30
CA LEU A 9 17.70 47.17 19.30
C LEU A 9 17.21 45.76 19.64
N VAL A 10 17.23 45.38 20.92
CA VAL A 10 16.67 44.11 21.39
C VAL A 10 15.16 44.06 21.17
N LEU A 11 14.42 45.12 21.52
CA LEU A 11 12.97 45.20 21.27
C LEU A 11 12.62 45.08 19.79
N LEU A 12 13.37 45.75 18.91
CA LEU A 12 13.17 45.63 17.47
C LEU A 12 13.47 44.22 16.95
N SER A 13 14.49 43.55 17.47
CA SER A 13 14.80 42.16 17.10
C SER A 13 13.74 41.16 17.58
N CYS A 14 13.22 41.32 18.81
CA CYS A 14 12.12 40.50 19.33
C CYS A 14 10.83 40.73 18.53
N ALA A 15 10.51 41.98 18.19
CA ALA A 15 9.34 42.31 17.38
C ALA A 15 9.46 41.75 15.95
N PHE A 16 10.65 41.79 15.34
CA PHE A 16 10.91 41.19 14.04
C PHE A 16 10.77 39.66 14.07
N LEU A 17 11.32 38.99 15.09
CA LEU A 17 11.18 37.54 15.26
C LEU A 17 9.72 37.14 15.50
N ALA A 18 8.97 37.90 16.29
CA ALA A 18 7.54 37.69 16.47
C ALA A 18 6.78 37.88 15.14
N TYR A 19 7.10 38.93 14.38
CA TYR A 19 6.51 39.17 13.06
C TYR A 19 6.84 38.05 12.06
N CYS A 20 8.08 37.55 12.03
CA CYS A 20 8.45 36.40 11.18
C CYS A 20 7.76 35.11 11.62
N TYR A 21 7.63 34.87 12.93
CA TYR A 21 6.97 33.69 13.48
C TYR A 21 5.46 33.70 13.19
N PHE A 22 4.76 34.80 13.47
CA PHE A 22 3.32 34.92 13.23
C PHE A 22 2.97 35.22 11.76
N GLY A 23 3.81 35.95 11.03
CA GLY A 23 3.64 36.29 9.61
C GLY A 23 4.03 35.15 8.66
N GLY A 24 5.04 34.35 9.01
CA GLY A 24 5.40 33.13 8.27
C GLY A 24 4.27 32.08 8.26
N TYR A 25 3.44 32.07 9.31
CA TYR A 25 2.23 31.24 9.37
C TYR A 25 1.13 31.66 8.37
N ARG A 26 1.07 32.95 7.99
CA ARG A 26 0.08 33.47 7.03
C ARG A 26 0.50 33.25 5.57
N LEU A 27 1.80 33.30 5.25
CA LEU A 27 2.30 33.08 3.89
C LEU A 27 2.28 31.61 3.45
N LYS A 28 2.20 30.66 4.40
CA LYS A 28 1.98 29.24 4.08
C LYS A 28 0.49 28.85 3.96
N SER A 29 -0.41 29.81 4.19
CA SER A 29 -1.87 29.65 4.16
C SER A 29 -2.51 30.33 2.93
N GLU A 30 -1.72 30.81 1.98
CA GLU A 30 -2.26 31.07 0.64
C GLU A 30 -2.58 29.73 -0.02
N ARG A 31 -3.86 29.41 0.08
CA ARG A 31 -4.60 28.38 -0.61
C ARG A 31 -4.42 28.58 -2.12
N THR A 32 -3.33 28.09 -2.69
CA THR A 32 -3.32 27.71 -4.11
C THR A 32 -4.36 26.61 -4.26
N ARG A 33 -5.59 26.99 -4.62
CA ARG A 33 -6.48 26.12 -5.38
C ARG A 33 -5.74 25.78 -6.67
N ALA A 34 -4.94 24.72 -6.63
CA ALA A 34 -4.57 24.05 -7.86
C ALA A 34 -5.90 23.67 -8.55
N PRO A 35 -6.06 23.95 -9.86
CA PRO A 35 -7.18 23.38 -10.60
C PRO A 35 -6.97 21.87 -10.61
N HIS A 36 -7.66 21.16 -9.72
CA HIS A 36 -7.68 19.70 -9.66
C HIS A 36 -8.64 19.10 -10.70
N GLU A 37 -9.01 19.87 -11.73
CA GLU A 37 -9.75 19.40 -12.89
C GLU A 37 -8.75 19.16 -14.01
N GLY A 38 -8.24 17.93 -14.14
CA GLY A 38 -7.43 17.54 -15.30
C GLY A 38 -6.20 16.67 -15.03
N LEU A 39 -6.00 16.14 -13.83
CA LEU A 39 -5.04 15.05 -13.66
C LEU A 39 -5.71 13.75 -14.10
N GLY A 40 -5.40 13.34 -15.33
CA GLY A 40 -5.84 12.05 -15.87
C GLY A 40 -5.48 10.90 -14.93
N SER A 41 -6.39 9.95 -14.77
CA SER A 41 -6.12 8.74 -13.99
C SER A 41 -4.89 8.03 -14.55
N TYR A 42 -3.96 7.60 -13.68
CA TYR A 42 -2.80 6.78 -14.09
C TYR A 42 -3.23 5.49 -14.82
N LEU A 43 -4.48 5.06 -14.60
CA LEU A 43 -5.10 3.92 -15.27
C LEU A 43 -5.75 4.26 -16.62
N ASP A 44 -6.08 5.53 -16.90
CA ASP A 44 -6.78 5.94 -18.13
C ASP A 44 -5.83 6.05 -19.34
N VAL A 45 -4.57 6.43 -19.12
CA VAL A 45 -3.64 6.70 -20.24
C VAL A 45 -3.25 5.40 -20.97
N GLN A 46 -3.37 4.24 -20.30
CA GLN A 46 -2.96 2.95 -20.83
C GLN A 46 -4.14 2.00 -21.10
N SER A 47 -5.35 2.23 -20.59
CA SER A 47 -6.48 1.29 -20.76
C SER A 47 -6.86 1.11 -22.24
N GLN A 48 -6.97 2.19 -23.00
CA GLN A 48 -7.34 2.13 -24.42
C GLN A 48 -6.24 1.55 -25.33
N LEU A 49 -4.97 1.65 -24.94
CA LEU A 49 -3.84 1.10 -25.71
C LEU A 49 -3.53 -0.35 -25.31
N LEU A 50 -3.70 -0.70 -24.04
CA LEU A 50 -3.43 -2.05 -23.52
C LEU A 50 -4.54 -3.05 -23.89
N GLU A 51 -5.81 -2.62 -23.97
CA GLU A 51 -6.90 -3.49 -24.44
C GLU A 51 -6.67 -3.98 -25.87
N ARG A 52 -6.10 -3.13 -26.73
CA ARG A 52 -5.86 -3.48 -28.14
C ARG A 52 -4.70 -4.45 -28.35
N ASP A 53 -3.70 -4.44 -27.46
CA ASP A 53 -2.52 -5.32 -27.54
C ASP A 53 -2.70 -6.64 -26.76
N LEU A 54 -3.70 -6.74 -25.88
CA LEU A 54 -4.02 -7.95 -25.12
C LEU A 54 -5.09 -8.86 -25.79
N GLU A 55 -5.67 -8.46 -26.92
CA GLU A 55 -6.48 -9.33 -27.79
C GLU A 55 -5.60 -10.36 -28.53
N SER A 56 -4.91 -11.19 -27.76
CA SER A 56 -4.19 -12.36 -28.26
C SER A 56 -5.19 -13.51 -28.51
N PRO A 57 -4.97 -14.41 -29.49
CA PRO A 57 -5.96 -15.39 -30.01
C PRO A 57 -6.55 -16.41 -29.02
N ARG A 58 -6.20 -16.36 -27.72
CA ARG A 58 -6.65 -17.30 -26.69
C ARG A 58 -8.16 -17.23 -26.42
N LEU A 59 -8.79 -16.08 -26.63
CA LEU A 59 -10.25 -15.92 -26.46
C LEU A 59 -11.09 -16.66 -27.52
N ARG A 60 -10.50 -17.07 -28.66
CA ARG A 60 -11.21 -17.90 -29.66
C ARG A 60 -11.22 -19.40 -29.34
N ARG A 61 -10.43 -19.87 -28.36
CA ARG A 61 -10.36 -21.29 -27.98
C ARG A 61 -11.06 -21.63 -26.66
N ALA A 62 -11.48 -20.64 -25.87
CA ALA A 62 -12.20 -20.85 -24.60
C ALA A 62 -13.72 -21.09 -24.79
N GLY A 63 -14.14 -21.59 -25.96
CA GLY A 63 -15.53 -21.96 -26.25
C GLY A 63 -15.95 -23.34 -25.76
N ALA A 64 -15.08 -24.10 -25.10
CA ALA A 64 -15.42 -25.41 -24.57
C ALA A 64 -14.55 -25.77 -23.36
N GLY A 65 -15.13 -25.77 -22.16
CA GLY A 65 -14.53 -26.42 -20.99
C GLY A 65 -14.71 -25.71 -19.66
N HIS A 66 -15.69 -26.17 -18.89
CA HIS A 66 -15.76 -26.22 -17.43
C HIS A 66 -15.37 -24.96 -16.63
N PHE A 67 -16.38 -24.15 -16.28
CA PHE A 67 -16.27 -23.11 -15.25
C PHE A 67 -16.12 -23.74 -13.85
N PRO A 68 -15.16 -23.31 -13.01
CA PRO A 68 -15.22 -23.54 -11.57
C PRO A 68 -16.40 -22.77 -10.96
N ALA A 69 -16.95 -23.31 -9.86
CA ALA A 69 -18.13 -22.79 -9.18
C ALA A 69 -18.07 -21.28 -8.87
N PRO A 70 -19.21 -20.56 -8.94
CA PRO A 70 -19.23 -19.12 -8.68
C PRO A 70 -18.88 -18.81 -7.23
N ALA A 71 -18.04 -17.80 -7.03
CA ALA A 71 -17.85 -17.14 -5.75
C ALA A 71 -19.23 -16.78 -5.12
N PRO A 72 -19.36 -16.74 -3.78
CA PRO A 72 -20.61 -16.37 -3.14
C PRO A 72 -21.13 -15.04 -3.69
N ALA A 73 -22.38 -15.05 -4.16
CA ALA A 73 -23.01 -13.99 -4.94
C ALA A 73 -22.99 -12.59 -4.28
N THR A 74 -22.66 -12.48 -2.99
CA THR A 74 -22.62 -11.22 -2.24
C THR A 74 -21.39 -10.37 -2.55
N VAL A 75 -20.21 -10.96 -2.79
CA VAL A 75 -18.95 -10.22 -3.03
C VAL A 75 -18.92 -9.64 -4.44
N ALA A 76 -19.31 -10.45 -5.45
CA ALA A 76 -19.38 -10.02 -6.84
C ALA A 76 -20.43 -8.91 -7.07
N HIS A 77 -21.51 -8.90 -6.28
CA HIS A 77 -22.58 -7.90 -6.44
C HIS A 77 -22.20 -6.51 -5.91
N ASN A 78 -21.25 -6.42 -4.96
CA ASN A 78 -20.79 -5.17 -4.37
C ASN A 78 -19.68 -4.48 -5.17
N LEU A 79 -18.81 -5.24 -5.84
CA LEU A 79 -17.80 -4.70 -6.77
C LEU A 79 -18.41 -3.89 -7.92
N GLN A 80 -19.61 -4.27 -8.38
CA GLN A 80 -20.34 -3.54 -9.44
C GLN A 80 -21.15 -2.33 -8.93
N ARG A 81 -21.37 -2.20 -7.61
CA ARG A 81 -22.23 -1.15 -7.03
C ARG A 81 -21.49 -0.08 -6.24
N CYS A 82 -20.26 -0.36 -5.85
CA CYS A 82 -19.52 0.50 -4.94
C CYS A 82 -18.54 1.40 -5.69
N ARG A 83 -18.88 2.69 -5.79
CA ARG A 83 -18.06 3.75 -6.39
C ARG A 83 -17.93 4.89 -5.39
N MET A 84 -17.09 5.88 -5.69
CA MET A 84 -16.91 7.02 -4.79
C MET A 84 -18.24 7.73 -4.53
N GLU A 85 -19.08 7.89 -5.54
CA GLU A 85 -20.41 8.51 -5.43
C GLU A 85 -21.45 7.71 -4.64
N THR A 86 -21.35 6.38 -4.56
CA THR A 86 -22.37 5.52 -3.91
C THR A 86 -21.95 5.08 -2.51
N CYS A 87 -20.68 4.77 -2.32
CA CYS A 87 -20.15 4.15 -1.10
C CYS A 87 -19.37 5.10 -0.19
N PHE A 88 -19.02 6.28 -0.68
CA PHE A 88 -18.34 7.30 0.13
C PHE A 88 -19.32 8.38 0.57
N ASP A 89 -19.23 8.79 1.83
CA ASP A 89 -19.93 9.96 2.33
C ASP A 89 -19.02 11.19 2.28
N PHE A 90 -19.21 12.01 1.24
CA PHE A 90 -18.49 13.27 1.06
C PHE A 90 -18.86 14.34 2.10
N SER A 91 -20.00 14.22 2.79
CA SER A 91 -20.44 15.22 3.75
C SER A 91 -19.46 15.35 4.92
N LYS A 92 -18.85 14.22 5.34
CA LYS A 92 -17.79 14.18 6.37
C LYS A 92 -16.48 14.85 5.96
N CYS A 93 -16.30 15.10 4.66
CA CYS A 93 -15.04 15.59 4.10
C CYS A 93 -15.13 17.03 3.58
N ARG A 94 -16.19 17.77 3.95
CA ARG A 94 -16.38 19.18 3.55
C ARG A 94 -15.43 20.15 4.28
N GLY A 95 -14.98 19.77 5.48
CA GLY A 95 -14.08 20.56 6.32
C GLY A 95 -12.60 20.29 6.08
N GLU A 96 -11.80 20.35 7.15
CA GLU A 96 -10.43 19.85 7.09
C GLU A 96 -10.41 18.34 6.88
N PHE A 97 -9.50 17.85 6.04
CA PHE A 97 -9.33 16.43 5.85
C PHE A 97 -8.67 15.81 7.08
N LYS A 98 -9.44 15.07 7.87
CA LYS A 98 -8.97 14.37 9.06
C LYS A 98 -9.20 12.88 8.99
N VAL A 99 -8.33 12.12 9.64
CA VAL A 99 -8.31 10.66 9.71
C VAL A 99 -8.38 10.25 11.16
N TYR A 100 -9.42 9.51 11.52
CA TYR A 100 -9.54 8.88 12.83
C TYR A 100 -8.97 7.47 12.78
N VAL A 101 -8.17 7.14 13.78
CA VAL A 101 -7.63 5.79 13.99
C VAL A 101 -8.31 5.20 15.22
N TYR A 102 -8.92 4.02 15.08
CA TYR A 102 -9.57 3.35 16.20
C TYR A 102 -8.58 3.10 17.34
N PRO A 103 -8.97 3.33 18.61
CA PRO A 103 -8.12 3.03 19.74
C PRO A 103 -7.85 1.53 19.83
N GLN A 104 -6.62 1.16 20.15
CA GLN A 104 -6.23 -0.24 20.36
C GLN A 104 -6.85 -0.83 21.63
N ALA A 105 -7.23 0.03 22.59
CA ALA A 105 -7.79 -0.36 23.87
C ALA A 105 -9.27 -0.76 23.81
N GLU A 106 -10.08 -0.28 22.85
CA GLU A 106 -11.52 -0.65 22.78
C GLU A 106 -11.76 -2.12 22.41
N GLU A 107 -10.71 -2.90 22.14
CA GLU A 107 -10.75 -4.35 22.01
C GLU A 107 -10.66 -5.09 23.36
N SER A 108 -10.52 -4.37 24.49
CA SER A 108 -10.10 -4.90 25.79
C SER A 108 -11.15 -5.66 26.60
N GLU A 109 -12.42 -5.71 26.19
CA GLU A 109 -13.47 -6.28 27.05
C GLU A 109 -13.71 -7.79 26.88
N ALA A 110 -13.15 -8.46 25.87
CA ALA A 110 -13.31 -9.92 25.77
C ALA A 110 -12.22 -10.61 24.93
N ALA A 111 -11.32 -11.29 25.62
CA ALA A 111 -10.44 -12.37 25.17
C ALA A 111 -9.40 -12.01 24.09
N THR A 112 -8.14 -11.92 24.53
CA THR A 112 -6.89 -11.74 23.77
C THR A 112 -6.73 -10.37 23.11
N VAL A 113 -5.99 -9.49 23.79
CA VAL A 113 -5.42 -8.26 23.19
C VAL A 113 -4.58 -8.70 21.99
N HIS A 114 -5.07 -8.49 20.77
CA HIS A 114 -4.27 -8.75 19.59
C HIS A 114 -3.54 -7.47 19.24
N MET A 115 -2.30 -7.36 19.71
CA MET A 115 -1.45 -6.25 19.31
C MET A 115 -1.19 -6.33 17.80
N PRO A 116 -1.33 -5.22 17.06
CA PRO A 116 -0.95 -5.13 15.66
C PRO A 116 0.45 -5.67 15.40
N SER A 117 0.68 -6.25 14.22
CA SER A 117 2.03 -6.61 13.81
C SER A 117 2.92 -5.36 13.79
N PRO A 118 4.25 -5.50 13.95
CA PRO A 118 5.17 -4.36 13.84
C PRO A 118 5.04 -3.61 12.51
N SER A 119 4.60 -4.29 11.45
CA SER A 119 4.38 -3.66 10.14
C SER A 119 3.12 -2.80 10.13
N TYR A 120 2.02 -3.29 10.70
CA TYR A 120 0.78 -2.50 10.78
C TYR A 120 0.89 -1.35 11.77
N GLN A 121 1.61 -1.55 12.88
CA GLN A 121 1.89 -0.48 13.83
C GLN A 121 2.58 0.71 13.16
N LYS A 122 3.53 0.48 12.24
CA LYS A 122 4.15 1.56 11.44
C LYS A 122 3.13 2.33 10.61
N VAL A 123 2.15 1.64 10.00
CA VAL A 123 1.07 2.29 9.23
C VAL A 123 0.24 3.19 10.15
N LEU A 124 -0.16 2.67 11.31
CA LEU A 124 -0.93 3.44 12.29
C LEU A 124 -0.15 4.65 12.82
N ASN A 125 1.13 4.47 13.17
CA ASN A 125 2.00 5.53 13.66
C ASN A 125 2.14 6.67 12.64
N VAL A 126 2.42 6.36 11.37
CA VAL A 126 2.55 7.37 10.31
C VAL A 126 1.28 8.20 10.16
N ILE A 127 0.11 7.57 10.28
CA ILE A 127 -1.18 8.28 10.24
C ILE A 127 -1.33 9.16 11.47
N GLN A 128 -1.08 8.62 12.67
CA GLN A 128 -1.24 9.32 13.95
C GLN A 128 -0.27 10.50 14.13
N GLU A 129 0.96 10.39 13.62
CA GLU A 129 1.95 11.48 13.64
C GLU A 129 1.68 12.55 12.56
N SER A 130 0.79 12.27 11.60
CA SER A 130 0.48 13.21 10.52
C SER A 130 -0.44 14.34 10.97
N ARG A 131 -0.40 15.47 10.24
CA ARG A 131 -1.33 16.59 10.43
C ARG A 131 -2.81 16.23 10.19
N TYR A 132 -3.05 15.09 9.55
CA TYR A 132 -4.39 14.62 9.22
C TYR A 132 -5.00 13.85 10.37
N TYR A 133 -4.23 13.40 11.36
CA TYR A 133 -4.79 12.67 12.49
C TYR A 133 -5.79 13.51 13.30
N THR A 134 -6.84 12.86 13.80
CA THR A 134 -7.71 13.37 14.85
C THR A 134 -8.08 12.25 15.83
N SER A 135 -8.19 12.60 17.11
CA SER A 135 -8.74 11.72 18.15
C SER A 135 -10.27 11.83 18.25
N ASP A 136 -10.89 12.82 17.61
CA ASP A 136 -12.34 13.03 17.60
C ASP A 136 -12.97 12.44 16.32
N PRO A 137 -13.75 11.35 16.41
CA PRO A 137 -14.36 10.72 15.24
C PRO A 137 -15.43 11.60 14.55
N SER A 138 -15.96 12.62 15.23
CA SER A 138 -16.94 13.54 14.63
C SER A 138 -16.32 14.49 13.59
N GLN A 139 -15.01 14.73 13.70
CA GLN A 139 -14.25 15.59 12.78
C GLN A 139 -13.62 14.81 11.62
N ALA A 140 -13.68 13.47 11.66
CA ALA A 140 -12.96 12.63 10.72
C ALA A 140 -13.71 12.44 9.40
N CYS A 141 -12.96 12.64 8.31
CA CYS A 141 -13.37 12.28 6.96
C CYS A 141 -13.17 10.78 6.71
N LEU A 142 -12.03 10.22 7.13
CA LEU A 142 -11.69 8.81 6.98
C LEU A 142 -11.49 8.10 8.32
N PHE A 143 -11.73 6.79 8.32
CA PHE A 143 -11.59 5.91 9.47
C PHE A 143 -10.61 4.78 9.15
N VAL A 144 -9.68 4.51 10.05
CA VAL A 144 -8.69 3.43 9.93
C VAL A 144 -8.77 2.53 11.15
N LEU A 145 -8.99 1.24 10.89
CA LEU A 145 -9.14 0.22 11.92
C LEU A 145 -7.83 -0.01 12.67
N SER A 146 -7.91 -0.32 13.97
CA SER A 146 -6.79 -0.89 14.74
C SER A 146 -6.58 -2.38 14.48
N ILE A 147 -7.52 -3.04 13.79
CA ILE A 147 -7.46 -4.45 13.41
C ILE A 147 -6.45 -4.63 12.27
N ASP A 148 -5.41 -5.43 12.51
CA ASP A 148 -4.40 -5.73 11.49
C ASP A 148 -4.99 -6.59 10.36
N THR A 149 -4.92 -6.05 9.14
CA THR A 149 -5.42 -6.69 7.91
C THR A 149 -4.36 -6.75 6.81
N LEU A 150 -3.11 -6.36 7.13
CA LEU A 150 -2.03 -6.32 6.14
C LEU A 150 -1.74 -7.70 5.57
N ASP A 151 -1.79 -8.73 6.42
CA ASP A 151 -1.50 -10.11 6.06
C ASP A 151 -2.75 -10.99 6.18
N ARG A 152 -3.29 -11.38 5.02
CA ARG A 152 -4.43 -12.30 4.91
C ARG A 152 -4.02 -13.70 4.50
N ASP A 153 -2.73 -14.03 4.57
CA ASP A 153 -2.25 -15.40 4.45
C ASP A 153 -2.54 -16.18 5.74
N SER A 154 -3.38 -17.21 5.66
CA SER A 154 -3.76 -18.03 6.83
C SER A 154 -2.59 -18.75 7.51
N LEU A 155 -1.45 -18.87 6.81
CA LEU A 155 -0.20 -19.45 7.33
C LEU A 155 0.70 -18.42 8.02
N SER A 156 0.39 -17.12 7.90
CA SER A 156 1.20 -16.06 8.49
C SER A 156 1.00 -16.01 10.01
N PRO A 157 2.08 -15.77 10.79
CA PRO A 157 1.93 -15.48 12.21
C PRO A 157 1.16 -14.17 12.47
N ASP A 158 1.13 -13.27 11.50
CA ASP A 158 0.44 -11.97 11.58
C ASP A 158 -1.04 -12.07 11.14
N TYR A 159 -1.54 -13.27 10.85
CA TYR A 159 -2.91 -13.47 10.37
C TYR A 159 -3.94 -13.30 11.49
N VAL A 160 -4.73 -12.22 11.39
CA VAL A 160 -5.81 -11.96 12.33
C VAL A 160 -7.05 -12.81 12.03
N ARG A 161 -7.51 -13.59 13.01
CA ARG A 161 -8.73 -14.39 12.93
C ARG A 161 -9.96 -13.62 13.43
N ASN A 162 -11.14 -14.04 13.02
CA ASN A 162 -12.43 -13.52 13.50
C ASN A 162 -12.62 -12.00 13.27
N VAL A 163 -12.05 -11.47 12.18
CA VAL A 163 -12.25 -10.07 11.76
C VAL A 163 -13.74 -9.70 11.68
N PRO A 164 -14.64 -10.52 11.09
CA PRO A 164 -16.07 -10.19 11.04
C PRO A 164 -16.68 -9.91 12.43
N SER A 165 -16.38 -10.77 13.42
CA SER A 165 -16.89 -10.63 14.79
C SER A 165 -16.31 -9.39 15.49
N ARG A 166 -15.10 -8.97 15.14
CA ARG A 166 -14.49 -7.73 15.67
C ARG A 166 -15.14 -6.50 15.05
N LEU A 167 -15.35 -6.49 13.73
CA LEU A 167 -16.02 -5.39 13.02
C LEU A 167 -17.44 -5.14 13.55
N GLN A 168 -18.20 -6.20 13.85
CA GLN A 168 -19.55 -6.09 14.41
C GLN A 168 -19.60 -5.39 15.77
N LYS A 169 -18.50 -5.40 16.54
CA LYS A 169 -18.41 -4.69 17.83
C LYS A 169 -18.11 -3.20 17.68
N LEU A 170 -17.61 -2.78 16.51
CA LEU A 170 -17.22 -1.40 16.26
C LEU A 170 -18.44 -0.54 15.92
N LYS A 171 -18.87 0.28 16.87
CA LYS A 171 -20.04 1.19 16.71
C LYS A 171 -19.92 2.11 15.49
N LEU A 172 -18.70 2.52 15.14
CA LEU A 172 -18.42 3.44 14.05
C LEU A 172 -18.26 2.76 12.67
N TRP A 173 -18.26 1.42 12.58
CA TRP A 173 -17.91 0.69 11.35
C TRP A 173 -18.76 1.08 10.13
N ASN A 174 -20.06 1.34 10.33
CA ASN A 174 -20.98 1.85 9.31
C ASN A 174 -20.86 1.11 7.96
N GLU A 175 -20.85 -0.23 8.02
CA GLU A 175 -20.69 -1.09 6.84
C GLU A 175 -19.47 -0.75 5.96
N GLY A 176 -18.41 -0.20 6.55
CA GLY A 176 -17.18 0.19 5.86
C GLY A 176 -17.21 1.56 5.18
N ARG A 177 -18.33 2.30 5.22
CA ARG A 177 -18.40 3.64 4.60
C ARG A 177 -17.36 4.57 5.20
N ASN A 178 -16.55 5.23 4.34
CA ASN A 178 -15.39 6.06 4.70
C ASN A 178 -14.25 5.34 5.45
N HIS A 179 -14.24 4.01 5.50
CA HIS A 179 -13.15 3.25 6.08
C HIS A 179 -12.10 2.91 5.05
N VAL A 180 -10.84 2.81 5.48
CA VAL A 180 -9.73 2.30 4.65
C VAL A 180 -9.20 1.01 5.28
N ILE A 181 -9.14 -0.04 4.47
CA ILE A 181 -8.54 -1.33 4.82
C ILE A 181 -7.23 -1.47 4.06
N PHE A 182 -6.16 -1.80 4.77
CA PHE A 182 -4.84 -2.03 4.18
C PHE A 182 -4.59 -3.53 3.99
N ASN A 183 -4.17 -3.94 2.80
CA ASN A 183 -3.75 -5.31 2.54
C ASN A 183 -2.46 -5.34 1.70
N LEU A 184 -1.40 -5.96 2.21
CA LEU A 184 -0.15 -6.12 1.48
C LEU A 184 0.04 -7.57 1.00
N TYR A 185 -0.40 -8.54 1.79
CA TYR A 185 -0.23 -9.95 1.50
C TYR A 185 -1.60 -10.61 1.38
N SER A 186 -1.94 -11.09 0.18
CA SER A 186 -3.22 -11.75 -0.12
C SER A 186 -3.18 -13.27 0.01
N GLY A 187 -2.09 -13.83 0.56
CA GLY A 187 -1.93 -15.27 0.70
C GLY A 187 -0.66 -15.80 0.07
N THR A 188 -0.48 -17.10 0.23
CA THR A 188 0.62 -17.84 -0.36
C THR A 188 0.05 -19.10 -1.01
N TRP A 189 0.57 -19.45 -2.19
CA TRP A 189 0.17 -20.66 -2.90
C TRP A 189 0.18 -21.90 -1.97
N PRO A 190 -0.83 -22.80 -2.04
CA PRO A 190 -1.97 -22.76 -2.97
C PRO A 190 -3.10 -21.82 -2.53
N GLU A 191 -3.08 -21.34 -1.29
CA GLU A 191 -4.11 -20.51 -0.65
C GLU A 191 -3.97 -19.02 -0.99
N TYR A 192 -3.66 -18.69 -2.24
CA TYR A 192 -3.58 -17.29 -2.69
C TYR A 192 -5.00 -16.75 -2.94
N ALA A 193 -5.45 -15.86 -2.06
CA ALA A 193 -6.79 -15.26 -2.08
C ALA A 193 -6.76 -13.88 -2.73
N GLU A 194 -6.68 -13.82 -4.06
CA GLU A 194 -6.62 -12.55 -4.79
C GLU A 194 -7.92 -11.74 -4.67
N ASP A 195 -9.05 -12.42 -4.73
CA ASP A 195 -10.36 -11.80 -4.89
C ASP A 195 -11.06 -11.50 -3.56
N HIS A 196 -10.51 -11.95 -2.42
CA HIS A 196 -11.14 -11.80 -1.12
C HIS A 196 -10.15 -11.60 0.02
N LEU A 197 -10.58 -10.84 1.04
CA LEU A 197 -9.81 -10.65 2.28
C LEU A 197 -10.07 -11.75 3.32
N GLY A 198 -10.96 -12.71 3.03
CA GLY A 198 -11.46 -13.68 4.00
C GLY A 198 -12.50 -13.09 4.97
N PHE A 199 -13.01 -11.89 4.67
CA PHE A 199 -14.18 -11.25 5.29
C PHE A 199 -14.77 -10.24 4.29
N ASP A 200 -16.00 -9.78 4.55
CA ASP A 200 -16.65 -8.75 3.74
C ASP A 200 -16.20 -7.34 4.20
N PRO A 201 -15.49 -6.56 3.36
CA PRO A 201 -15.10 -5.19 3.68
C PRO A 201 -16.26 -4.18 3.57
N GLY A 202 -17.42 -4.60 3.05
CA GLY A 202 -18.55 -3.72 2.79
C GLY A 202 -18.19 -2.59 1.82
N MET A 203 -18.44 -1.36 2.23
CA MET A 203 -18.20 -0.13 1.49
C MET A 203 -16.81 0.47 1.73
N ALA A 204 -15.90 -0.24 2.40
CA ALA A 204 -14.56 0.28 2.69
C ALA A 204 -13.70 0.41 1.42
N ILE A 205 -12.85 1.44 1.41
CA ILE A 205 -11.77 1.62 0.44
C ILE A 205 -10.69 0.57 0.70
N LEU A 206 -10.24 -0.12 -0.34
CA LEU A 206 -9.14 -1.07 -0.26
C LEU A 206 -7.83 -0.39 -0.70
N ALA A 207 -6.92 -0.20 0.25
CA ALA A 207 -5.53 0.12 -0.02
C ALA A 207 -4.74 -1.19 -0.12
N LYS A 208 -4.67 -1.75 -1.34
CA LYS A 208 -4.22 -3.12 -1.56
C LYS A 208 -3.00 -3.20 -2.49
N ALA A 209 -2.00 -3.99 -2.09
CA ALA A 209 -0.91 -4.40 -2.98
C ALA A 209 -1.35 -5.58 -3.86
N SER A 210 -0.83 -5.63 -5.08
CA SER A 210 -1.13 -6.69 -6.05
C SER A 210 -2.64 -6.88 -6.30
N ILE A 211 -3.41 -5.78 -6.32
CA ILE A 211 -4.82 -5.83 -6.69
C ILE A 211 -4.97 -6.00 -8.22
N SER A 212 -5.74 -7.00 -8.65
CA SER A 212 -6.10 -7.18 -10.06
C SER A 212 -6.93 -6.00 -10.56
N ILE A 213 -6.69 -5.58 -11.81
CA ILE A 213 -7.51 -4.57 -12.48
C ILE A 213 -8.99 -4.98 -12.58
N GLN A 214 -9.28 -6.28 -12.55
CA GLN A 214 -10.65 -6.81 -12.59
C GLN A 214 -11.41 -6.56 -11.28
N ASN A 215 -10.68 -6.44 -10.16
CA ASN A 215 -11.26 -6.27 -8.82
C ASN A 215 -11.02 -4.87 -8.23
N MET A 216 -10.09 -4.10 -8.79
CA MET A 216 -9.85 -2.73 -8.37
C MET A 216 -11.03 -1.84 -8.80
N ARG A 217 -11.67 -1.15 -7.86
CA ARG A 217 -12.70 -0.15 -8.17
C ARG A 217 -12.01 1.17 -8.56
N PRO A 218 -12.02 1.57 -9.85
CA PRO A 218 -11.27 2.75 -10.29
C PRO A 218 -11.79 4.02 -9.62
N GLY A 219 -10.89 4.87 -9.15
CA GLY A 219 -11.24 6.10 -8.43
C GLY A 219 -11.79 5.89 -7.02
N PHE A 220 -11.84 4.65 -6.53
CA PHE A 220 -12.29 4.31 -5.18
C PHE A 220 -11.21 3.57 -4.37
N ASP A 221 -10.67 2.49 -4.94
CA ASP A 221 -9.58 1.72 -4.33
C ASP A 221 -8.21 2.32 -4.65
N VAL A 222 -7.21 1.98 -3.82
CA VAL A 222 -5.85 2.50 -3.92
C VAL A 222 -4.87 1.35 -4.08
N SER A 223 -4.17 1.31 -5.22
CA SER A 223 -3.11 0.31 -5.47
C SER A 223 -1.81 0.75 -4.79
N ILE A 224 -1.47 0.16 -3.65
CA ILE A 224 -0.24 0.50 -2.91
C ILE A 224 0.90 -0.45 -3.27
N PRO A 225 2.17 0.00 -3.22
CA PRO A 225 3.30 -0.90 -3.46
C PRO A 225 3.43 -1.92 -2.31
N LEU A 226 3.98 -3.08 -2.62
CA LEU A 226 4.25 -4.11 -1.63
C LEU A 226 5.48 -3.72 -0.77
N PHE A 227 5.25 -3.38 0.50
CA PHE A 227 6.32 -3.07 1.44
C PHE A 227 6.78 -4.32 2.20
N HIS A 228 8.10 -4.53 2.24
CA HIS A 228 8.69 -5.57 3.07
C HIS A 228 8.53 -5.24 4.57
N LYS A 229 8.44 -6.24 5.46
CA LYS A 229 8.27 -6.04 6.92
C LYS A 229 9.35 -5.14 7.55
N ASN A 230 10.56 -5.21 7.02
CA ASN A 230 11.71 -4.41 7.44
C ASN A 230 11.78 -3.02 6.77
N HIS A 231 10.77 -2.61 6.01
CA HIS A 231 10.74 -1.27 5.42
C HIS A 231 10.75 -0.22 6.54
N PRO A 232 11.61 0.81 6.46
CA PRO A 232 11.64 1.86 7.46
C PRO A 232 10.34 2.67 7.43
N GLU A 233 9.89 3.12 8.59
CA GLU A 233 8.64 3.88 8.74
C GLU A 233 8.74 5.28 8.13
N LYS A 234 9.91 5.90 8.31
CA LYS A 234 10.25 7.20 7.73
C LYS A 234 11.29 6.98 6.64
N GLY A 235 11.19 7.75 5.57
CA GLY A 235 12.21 7.78 4.54
C GLY A 235 13.58 8.06 5.16
N GLY A 236 14.62 7.43 4.61
CA GLY A 236 16.00 7.85 4.86
C GLY A 236 16.31 9.17 4.15
N ASP A 237 17.59 9.40 3.85
CA ASP A 237 17.98 10.56 3.05
C ASP A 237 17.11 10.68 1.79
N PRO A 238 16.67 11.90 1.43
CA PRO A 238 15.97 12.13 0.18
C PRO A 238 16.73 11.43 -0.94
N GLY A 239 16.05 10.55 -1.67
CA GLY A 239 16.69 9.87 -2.80
C GLY A 239 17.29 10.92 -3.74
N PHE A 240 18.40 10.62 -4.40
CA PHE A 240 19.15 11.55 -5.26
C PHE A 240 18.37 12.11 -6.47
N VAL A 241 17.08 11.78 -6.61
CA VAL A 241 16.25 12.26 -7.70
C VAL A 241 15.73 13.65 -7.38
N THR A 242 16.50 14.63 -7.82
CA THR A 242 16.20 16.05 -7.70
C THR A 242 15.16 16.53 -8.71
N THR A 243 14.95 15.78 -9.82
CA THR A 243 14.00 16.12 -10.88
C THR A 243 13.30 14.88 -11.47
N ASN A 244 12.07 15.06 -11.96
CA ASN A 244 11.40 14.05 -12.79
C ASN A 244 12.05 14.04 -14.18
N ASN A 245 13.13 13.27 -14.37
CA ASN A 245 13.70 13.07 -15.70
C ASN A 245 12.75 12.22 -16.53
N PHE A 246 12.07 12.86 -17.48
CA PHE A 246 11.39 12.21 -18.59
C PHE A 246 12.17 12.47 -19.88
N PRO A 247 12.53 11.44 -20.67
CA PRO A 247 12.28 10.02 -20.41
C PRO A 247 13.13 9.48 -19.25
N VAL A 248 12.57 8.54 -18.49
CA VAL A 248 13.26 7.96 -17.32
C VAL A 248 14.44 7.10 -17.81
N THR A 249 15.66 7.60 -17.66
CA THR A 249 16.88 6.81 -17.88
C THR A 249 17.04 5.82 -16.73
N LYS A 250 16.43 4.63 -16.86
CA LYS A 250 16.55 3.55 -15.86
C LYS A 250 17.86 2.80 -16.10
N LYS A 251 18.65 2.61 -15.04
CA LYS A 251 19.82 1.71 -15.07
C LYS A 251 19.42 0.26 -15.34
N TYR A 252 18.26 -0.16 -14.83
CA TYR A 252 17.73 -1.50 -14.99
C TYR A 252 16.53 -1.45 -15.94
N LEU A 253 16.58 -2.26 -17.00
CA LEU A 253 15.46 -2.55 -17.88
C LEU A 253 14.39 -3.35 -17.15
N LEU A 254 14.81 -4.38 -16.41
CA LEU A 254 13.92 -5.26 -15.65
C LEU A 254 14.56 -5.62 -14.32
N ALA A 255 13.78 -5.55 -13.25
CA ALA A 255 14.24 -5.96 -11.94
C ALA A 255 13.12 -6.72 -11.22
N PHE A 256 13.41 -7.95 -10.80
CA PHE A 256 12.46 -8.83 -10.14
C PHE A 256 13.08 -9.39 -8.87
N LYS A 257 12.25 -9.49 -7.84
CA LYS A 257 12.61 -10.19 -6.62
C LYS A 257 11.44 -11.00 -6.14
N GLY A 258 11.60 -12.32 -5.98
CA GLY A 258 10.46 -13.17 -5.64
C GLY A 258 10.80 -14.60 -5.24
N LYS A 259 9.76 -15.42 -5.10
CA LYS A 259 9.87 -16.86 -4.77
C LYS A 259 10.03 -17.68 -6.05
N ARG A 260 10.94 -18.67 -6.05
CA ARG A 260 11.04 -19.72 -7.08
C ARG A 260 10.48 -21.02 -6.51
N TYR A 261 9.47 -21.56 -7.18
CA TYR A 261 8.89 -22.86 -6.80
C TYR A 261 9.77 -23.96 -7.38
N VAL A 262 10.48 -24.69 -6.53
CA VAL A 262 11.33 -25.82 -6.94
C VAL A 262 10.51 -27.01 -7.46
N HIS A 263 9.22 -27.08 -7.12
CA HIS A 263 8.27 -28.11 -7.53
C HIS A 263 6.86 -27.51 -7.68
N GLY A 264 5.95 -28.23 -8.35
CA GLY A 264 4.54 -27.83 -8.50
C GLY A 264 4.26 -26.96 -9.73
N ILE A 265 3.01 -26.52 -9.88
CA ILE A 265 2.54 -25.77 -11.06
C ILE A 265 3.25 -24.42 -11.15
N GLY A 266 3.83 -24.11 -12.31
CA GLY A 266 4.59 -22.88 -12.55
C GLY A 266 6.06 -22.94 -12.11
N SER A 267 6.54 -24.08 -11.59
CA SER A 267 7.96 -24.32 -11.30
C SER A 267 8.81 -24.19 -12.55
N GLU A 268 8.46 -24.84 -13.65
CA GLU A 268 9.18 -24.73 -14.93
C GLU A 268 9.31 -23.28 -15.41
N THR A 269 8.21 -22.53 -15.46
CA THR A 269 8.22 -21.14 -15.91
C THR A 269 9.12 -20.27 -15.04
N ARG A 270 9.04 -20.40 -13.70
CA ARG A 270 9.90 -19.63 -12.78
C ARG A 270 11.34 -20.11 -12.78
N ASN A 271 11.56 -21.39 -13.06
CA ASN A 271 12.87 -21.96 -13.23
C ASN A 271 13.54 -21.42 -14.49
N SER A 272 12.80 -21.04 -15.53
CA SER A 272 13.34 -20.41 -16.74
C SER A 272 13.68 -18.93 -16.57
N LEU A 273 13.09 -18.23 -15.60
CA LEU A 273 13.29 -16.78 -15.44
C LEU A 273 14.75 -16.40 -15.22
N TYR A 274 15.55 -17.22 -14.53
CA TYR A 274 16.98 -16.91 -14.30
C TYR A 274 17.79 -16.78 -15.59
N HIS A 275 17.39 -17.41 -16.71
CA HIS A 275 18.10 -17.26 -17.99
C HIS A 275 18.03 -15.84 -18.54
N LEU A 276 17.08 -15.03 -18.06
CA LEU A 276 16.98 -13.62 -18.40
C LEU A 276 17.88 -12.75 -17.51
N HIS A 277 18.36 -13.26 -16.37
CA HIS A 277 19.24 -12.55 -15.46
C HIS A 277 20.61 -12.33 -16.13
N ASN A 278 21.07 -11.08 -16.22
CA ASN A 278 22.34 -10.75 -16.85
C ASN A 278 23.27 -9.88 -15.99
N GLU A 279 22.93 -9.67 -14.71
CA GLU A 279 23.67 -8.86 -13.73
C GLU A 279 23.91 -7.38 -14.11
N ARG A 280 23.42 -6.93 -15.27
CA ARG A 280 23.67 -5.58 -15.82
C ARG A 280 22.42 -4.72 -15.72
N ASP A 281 21.45 -4.99 -16.57
CA ASP A 281 20.20 -4.24 -16.72
C ASP A 281 18.95 -5.11 -16.54
N ILE A 282 19.09 -6.44 -16.54
CA ILE A 282 18.05 -7.39 -16.16
C ILE A 282 18.51 -8.16 -14.92
N VAL A 283 17.92 -7.82 -13.77
CA VAL A 283 18.28 -8.40 -12.47
C VAL A 283 17.08 -9.14 -11.88
N LEU A 284 17.15 -10.46 -11.87
CA LEU A 284 16.10 -11.34 -11.34
C LEU A 284 16.66 -12.15 -10.18
N VAL A 285 16.23 -11.85 -8.96
CA VAL A 285 16.76 -12.49 -7.75
C VAL A 285 15.66 -13.30 -7.08
N THR A 286 15.87 -14.60 -6.89
CA THR A 286 14.82 -15.49 -6.38
C THR A 286 15.21 -16.25 -5.12
N THR A 287 14.25 -16.60 -4.28
CA THR A 287 14.44 -17.53 -3.16
C THR A 287 13.60 -18.79 -3.34
N CYS A 288 14.21 -19.94 -3.06
CA CYS A 288 13.53 -21.24 -2.98
C CYS A 288 12.95 -21.52 -1.58
N ARG A 289 13.16 -20.63 -0.58
CA ARG A 289 12.66 -20.82 0.80
C ARG A 289 11.15 -20.62 0.87
N HIS A 290 10.39 -21.64 0.47
CA HIS A 290 8.94 -21.53 0.46
C HIS A 290 8.23 -22.89 0.59
N GLY A 291 7.27 -22.96 1.53
CA GLY A 291 6.55 -24.18 1.89
C GLY A 291 7.23 -24.91 3.05
N LYS A 292 6.70 -26.06 3.47
CA LYS A 292 7.32 -26.85 4.55
C LYS A 292 8.44 -27.75 4.02
N SER A 293 8.30 -28.26 2.80
CA SER A 293 9.18 -29.27 2.19
C SER A 293 10.24 -28.68 1.26
N TRP A 294 10.49 -27.37 1.29
CA TRP A 294 11.48 -26.76 0.40
C TRP A 294 12.91 -27.27 0.63
N LYS A 295 13.22 -27.66 1.87
CA LYS A 295 14.51 -28.25 2.21
C LYS A 295 14.69 -29.62 1.57
N ASP A 296 13.62 -30.41 1.58
CA ASP A 296 13.62 -31.78 1.05
C ASP A 296 13.62 -31.78 -0.49
N LEU A 297 12.99 -30.76 -1.09
CA LEU A 297 12.85 -30.59 -2.54
C LEU A 297 13.83 -29.57 -3.12
N LYS A 298 14.89 -29.27 -2.35
CA LYS A 298 15.94 -28.35 -2.73
C LYS A 298 16.75 -28.90 -3.91
N ASP A 299 16.89 -28.11 -4.96
CA ASP A 299 17.81 -28.41 -6.06
C ASP A 299 19.18 -27.74 -5.86
N GLU A 300 20.13 -28.05 -6.75
CA GLU A 300 21.53 -27.61 -6.64
C GLU A 300 21.67 -26.08 -6.64
N ARG A 301 20.80 -25.36 -7.34
CA ARG A 301 20.85 -23.90 -7.48
C ARG A 301 20.32 -23.13 -6.27
N CYS A 302 19.50 -23.76 -5.43
CA CYS A 302 18.77 -23.10 -4.35
C CYS A 302 19.69 -22.41 -3.31
N ASP A 303 20.91 -22.88 -3.09
CA ASP A 303 21.86 -22.19 -2.21
C ASP A 303 22.34 -20.86 -2.79
N GLU A 304 22.69 -20.86 -4.08
CA GLU A 304 23.14 -19.68 -4.81
C GLU A 304 22.02 -18.64 -4.93
N ASP A 305 20.82 -19.08 -5.34
CA ASP A 305 19.59 -18.27 -5.39
C ASP A 305 19.36 -17.56 -4.04
N ASN A 306 19.44 -18.30 -2.93
CA ASN A 306 19.24 -17.74 -1.59
C ASN A 306 20.36 -16.79 -1.16
N ALA A 307 21.61 -17.07 -1.49
CA ALA A 307 22.74 -16.21 -1.17
C ALA A 307 22.62 -14.86 -1.88
N GLU A 308 22.25 -14.86 -3.16
CA GLU A 308 22.00 -13.66 -3.94
C GLU A 308 20.79 -12.88 -3.43
N TYR A 309 19.69 -13.59 -3.11
CA TYR A 309 18.48 -13.03 -2.52
C TYR A 309 18.74 -12.32 -1.19
N ASP A 310 19.51 -12.94 -0.30
CA ASP A 310 19.87 -12.37 1.00
C ASP A 310 20.89 -11.23 0.85
N ARG A 311 21.83 -11.29 -0.10
CA ARG A 311 22.77 -10.19 -0.39
C ARG A 311 22.03 -8.93 -0.83
N SER A 312 21.00 -9.08 -1.67
CA SER A 312 20.17 -7.96 -2.10
C SER A 312 19.43 -7.26 -0.94
N MET A 313 19.24 -7.96 0.19
CA MET A 313 18.61 -7.43 1.42
C MET A 313 19.59 -6.73 2.36
N ARG A 314 20.84 -7.18 2.46
CA ARG A 314 21.82 -6.69 3.44
C ARG A 314 22.67 -5.51 2.94
N GLY A 315 22.73 -5.29 1.63
CA GLY A 315 23.51 -4.21 1.04
C GLY A 315 22.67 -2.95 0.81
N ASN A 316 23.22 -1.80 1.18
CA ASN A 316 22.87 -0.44 0.70
C ASN A 316 22.85 -0.29 -0.85
N GLY A 317 23.04 -1.37 -1.60
CA GLY A 317 23.18 -1.38 -3.06
C GLY A 317 22.00 -1.91 -3.86
N LEU A 318 21.04 -2.65 -3.28
CA LEU A 318 19.87 -3.18 -4.02
C LEU A 318 18.53 -2.83 -3.38
N SER A 319 18.44 -2.76 -2.04
CA SER A 319 17.26 -2.19 -1.36
C SER A 319 17.04 -0.71 -1.71
N HIS A 320 18.11 0.04 -2.03
CA HIS A 320 18.05 1.38 -2.60
C HIS A 320 17.81 1.42 -4.13
N LYS A 321 18.02 0.32 -4.86
CA LYS A 321 17.98 0.30 -6.34
C LYS A 321 16.75 -0.39 -6.93
N LEU A 322 16.08 -1.25 -6.16
CA LEU A 322 14.79 -1.85 -6.46
C LEU A 322 13.67 -1.09 -5.73
N HIS A 323 13.72 0.24 -5.78
CA HIS A 323 12.52 1.02 -5.46
C HIS A 323 11.58 0.88 -6.65
N PHE A 324 10.62 -0.03 -6.55
CA PHE A 324 9.41 0.03 -7.38
C PHE A 324 8.75 1.37 -7.06
N ARG A 325 9.07 2.38 -7.87
CA ARG A 325 8.41 3.67 -7.86
C ARG A 325 7.00 3.46 -8.36
N SER A 326 6.06 3.24 -7.45
CA SER A 326 4.70 3.66 -7.69
C SER A 326 4.74 5.19 -7.80
N HIS A 327 4.38 5.71 -8.96
CA HIS A 327 4.13 7.14 -9.12
C HIS A 327 2.85 7.49 -8.35
N PHE A 328 2.99 7.68 -7.04
CA PHE A 328 2.00 8.42 -6.27
C PHE A 328 2.39 9.89 -6.28
N ARG A 329 1.68 10.68 -7.10
CA ARG A 329 1.51 12.09 -6.77
C ARG A 329 0.70 12.12 -5.48
N THR A 330 1.34 12.45 -4.38
CA THR A 330 0.66 12.95 -3.18
C THR A 330 -0.01 14.27 -3.55
N CYS A 331 -1.34 14.35 -3.40
CA CYS A 331 -2.07 15.62 -3.36
C CYS A 331 -1.67 16.45 -2.15
#